data_AF-A0A5N6HAW0-F1
#
_entry.id   AF-A0A5N6HAW0-F1
#
_cell.length_a   1.000
_cell.length_b   1.000
_cell.length_c   1.000
_cell.angle_alpha   90.00
_cell.angle_beta   90.00
_cell.angle_gamma   90.00
#
_symmetry.space_group_name_H-M   'P 1'
#
loop_
_entity.id
_entity.type
_entity.pdbx_description
1 polymer ?
#
loop_
_entity_poly.entity_id
_entity_poly.type
_entity_poly.pdbx_seq_one_letter_code
_entity_poly.pdbx_strand_id
1 'polypeptide(L)'
;MGPWDKRSREAHDYARWHGFLSGWPNFDEANYGDGVVQGTFLLHEGFADWRDVPQSEYGVFHIEDVPGMMRATNDYAVGNGYEASIPNFHQANHGNGTVYGTFLIKLGNTDFIDVSAAGLGVWDKTNVPAMMKSSK
;
A
#
# COMPACT_ATOMS: atom_id res chain seq x y z
N MET A 1 -10.51 -12.66 2.75
CA MET A 1 -9.88 -12.10 1.54
C MET A 1 -10.90 -11.24 0.83
N GLY A 2 -10.67 -9.93 0.83
CA GLY A 2 -11.45 -8.97 0.06
C GLY A 2 -10.90 -8.81 -1.37
N PRO A 3 -11.57 -7.99 -2.21
CA PRO A 3 -11.13 -7.76 -3.58
C PRO A 3 -9.82 -6.97 -3.65
N TRP A 4 -9.59 -6.05 -2.72
CA TRP A 4 -8.47 -5.12 -2.78
C TRP A 4 -7.16 -5.72 -2.27
N ASP A 5 -7.19 -6.46 -1.16
CA ASP A 5 -6.04 -7.24 -0.69
C ASP A 5 -5.68 -8.36 -1.67
N LYS A 6 -6.67 -8.97 -2.35
CA LYS A 6 -6.40 -9.91 -3.45
C LYS A 6 -5.66 -9.23 -4.59
N ARG A 7 -6.12 -8.06 -5.07
CA ARG A 7 -5.46 -7.31 -6.16
C ARG A 7 -4.02 -6.93 -5.80
N SER A 8 -3.77 -6.57 -4.55
CA SER A 8 -2.40 -6.27 -4.08
C SER A 8 -1.49 -7.50 -4.10
N ARG A 9 -1.97 -8.66 -3.65
CA ARG A 9 -1.21 -9.93 -3.74
C ARG A 9 -0.89 -10.32 -5.17
N GLU A 10 -1.88 -10.23 -6.07
CA GLU A 10 -1.68 -10.58 -7.48
C GLU A 10 -0.70 -9.65 -8.18
N ALA A 11 -0.72 -8.35 -7.87
CA ALA A 11 0.28 -7.40 -8.36
C ALA A 11 1.69 -7.73 -7.87
N HIS A 12 1.82 -8.13 -6.59
CA HIS A 12 3.08 -8.57 -6.02
C HIS A 12 3.61 -9.83 -6.72
N ASP A 13 2.79 -10.87 -6.86
CA ASP A 13 3.16 -12.14 -7.49
C ASP A 13 3.60 -11.91 -8.95
N TYR A 14 2.84 -11.09 -9.69
CA TYR A 14 3.22 -10.68 -11.05
C TYR A 14 4.60 -10.01 -11.08
N ALA A 15 4.85 -9.05 -10.20
CA ALA A 15 6.13 -8.33 -10.13
C ALA A 15 7.29 -9.30 -9.87
N ARG A 16 7.13 -10.24 -8.93
CA ARG A 16 8.14 -11.26 -8.62
C ARG A 16 8.43 -12.17 -9.81
N TRP A 17 7.41 -12.61 -10.53
CA TRP A 17 7.60 -13.42 -11.74
C TRP A 17 8.31 -12.69 -12.89
N HIS A 18 8.30 -11.35 -12.88
CA HIS A 18 8.92 -10.53 -13.93
C HIS A 18 10.23 -9.87 -13.48
N GLY A 19 10.81 -10.29 -12.36
CA GLY A 19 12.14 -9.84 -11.90
C GLY A 19 12.14 -8.50 -11.18
N PHE A 20 10.99 -8.05 -10.68
CA PHE A 20 10.88 -6.89 -9.82
C PHE A 20 10.89 -7.29 -8.34
N LEU A 21 11.22 -6.33 -7.47
CA LEU A 21 11.25 -6.55 -6.02
C LEU A 21 9.84 -6.78 -5.46
N SER A 22 8.89 -5.95 -5.87
CA SER A 22 7.46 -6.04 -5.50
C SER A 22 6.61 -5.22 -6.48
N GLY A 23 5.29 -5.30 -6.35
CA GLY A 23 4.35 -4.46 -7.09
C GLY A 23 3.09 -4.19 -6.29
N TRP A 24 2.41 -3.09 -6.61
CA TRP A 24 1.13 -2.72 -6.00
C TRP A 24 0.20 -2.06 -7.01
N PRO A 25 -1.12 -2.24 -6.86
CA PRO A 25 -2.09 -1.63 -7.77
C PRO A 25 -2.18 -0.12 -7.53
N ASN A 26 -2.47 0.63 -8.61
CA ASN A 26 -3.00 1.99 -8.49
C ASN A 26 -4.54 2.03 -8.42
N PHE A 27 -5.17 0.85 -8.43
CA PHE A 27 -6.61 0.61 -8.44
C PHE A 27 -7.39 1.04 -9.70
N ASP A 28 -6.73 1.64 -10.70
CA ASP A 28 -7.35 1.98 -11.98
C ASP A 28 -7.53 0.75 -12.88
N GLU A 29 -8.60 0.77 -13.68
CA GLU A 29 -8.88 -0.25 -14.69
C GLU A 29 -9.18 0.43 -16.03
N ALA A 30 -8.75 -0.21 -17.11
CA ALA A 30 -9.03 0.24 -18.47
C ALA A 30 -9.34 -0.96 -19.38
N ASN A 31 -10.02 -0.73 -20.50
CA ASN A 31 -10.17 -1.72 -21.56
C ASN A 31 -9.88 -1.03 -22.90
N TYR A 32 -8.81 -1.45 -23.57
CA TYR A 32 -8.35 -0.86 -24.82
C TYR A 32 -8.74 -1.67 -26.07
N GLY A 33 -9.65 -2.64 -25.93
CA GLY A 33 -10.16 -3.49 -27.01
C GLY A 33 -9.84 -4.98 -26.85
N ASP A 34 -8.83 -5.32 -26.05
CA ASP A 34 -8.33 -6.69 -25.87
C ASP A 34 -8.54 -7.25 -24.45
N GLY A 35 -9.47 -6.65 -23.70
CA GLY A 35 -9.79 -7.06 -22.33
C GLY A 35 -9.41 -5.99 -21.29
N VAL A 36 -9.80 -6.27 -20.05
CA VAL A 36 -9.54 -5.37 -18.91
C VAL A 36 -8.07 -5.46 -18.53
N VAL A 37 -7.41 -4.31 -18.43
CA VAL A 37 -6.08 -4.14 -17.86
C VAL A 37 -6.17 -3.39 -16.53
N GLN A 38 -5.23 -3.68 -15.63
CA GLN A 38 -5.21 -3.13 -14.28
C GLN A 38 -3.90 -2.38 -14.06
N GLY A 39 -4.00 -1.10 -13.71
CA GLY A 39 -2.82 -0.30 -13.40
C GLY A 39 -2.08 -0.85 -12.19
N THR A 40 -0.75 -0.99 -12.35
CA THR A 40 0.16 -1.63 -11.39
C THR A 40 1.51 -0.92 -11.42
N PHE A 41 2.00 -0.52 -10.26
CA PHE A 41 3.36 -0.04 -10.06
C PHE A 41 4.29 -1.22 -9.74
N LEU A 42 5.51 -1.17 -10.26
CA LEU A 42 6.53 -2.20 -10.09
C LEU A 42 7.76 -1.57 -9.44
N LEU A 43 8.23 -2.16 -8.35
CA LEU A 43 9.37 -1.68 -7.59
C LEU A 43 10.64 -2.39 -8.03
N HIS A 44 11.65 -1.60 -8.36
CA HIS A 44 12.97 -2.13 -8.69
C HIS A 44 13.70 -2.65 -7.45
N GLU A 45 14.64 -3.57 -7.69
CA GLU A 45 15.61 -4.04 -6.71
C GLU A 45 16.38 -2.86 -6.06
N GLY A 46 16.82 -3.03 -4.82
CA GLY A 46 17.66 -2.06 -4.10
C GLY A 46 16.91 -0.97 -3.32
N PHE A 47 15.67 -0.66 -3.68
CA PHE A 47 14.87 0.43 -3.07
C PHE A 47 14.22 0.09 -1.72
N ALA A 48 13.98 -1.20 -1.45
CA ALA A 48 13.33 -1.65 -0.22
C ALA A 48 13.93 -2.95 0.30
N ASP A 49 13.71 -3.21 1.59
CA ASP A 49 13.97 -4.51 2.21
C ASP A 49 12.65 -5.23 2.45
N TRP A 50 12.60 -6.54 2.20
CA TRP A 50 11.44 -7.36 2.53
C TRP A 50 11.58 -7.94 3.95
N ARG A 51 10.48 -7.95 4.71
CA ARG A 51 10.39 -8.62 6.00
C ARG A 51 9.04 -9.30 6.19
N ASP A 52 9.08 -10.44 6.87
CA ASP A 52 7.93 -10.95 7.61
C ASP A 52 7.83 -10.23 8.95
N VAL A 53 6.73 -9.53 9.17
CA VAL A 53 6.49 -8.80 10.41
C VAL A 53 5.32 -9.44 11.16
N PRO A 54 5.45 -9.72 12.46
CA PRO A 54 4.36 -10.29 13.25
C PRO A 54 3.10 -9.43 13.19
N GLN A 55 1.94 -10.05 12.98
CA GLN A 55 0.64 -9.39 12.96
C GLN A 55 0.40 -8.51 14.20
N SER A 56 0.93 -8.93 15.35
CA SER A 56 0.84 -8.19 16.62
C SER A 56 1.55 -6.84 16.62
N GLU A 57 2.58 -6.65 15.79
CA GLU A 57 3.31 -5.37 15.68
C GLU A 57 2.46 -4.27 15.04
N TYR A 58 1.44 -4.64 14.26
CA TYR A 58 0.60 -3.68 13.53
C TYR A 58 -0.66 -3.29 14.30
N GLY A 59 -1.09 -4.11 15.26
CA GLY A 59 -2.43 -3.95 15.86
C GLY A 59 -3.58 -4.10 14.85
N VAL A 60 -3.30 -4.60 13.64
CA VAL A 60 -4.28 -4.83 12.56
C VAL A 60 -4.39 -6.33 12.31
N PHE A 61 -5.53 -6.90 12.70
CA PHE A 61 -5.79 -8.33 12.58
C PHE A 61 -6.52 -8.72 11.29
N HIS A 62 -7.15 -7.76 10.62
CA HIS A 62 -7.87 -7.93 9.36
C HIS A 62 -6.99 -7.48 8.20
N ILE A 63 -6.28 -8.41 7.56
CA ILE A 63 -5.37 -8.10 6.45
C ILE A 63 -6.10 -7.47 5.24
N GLU A 64 -7.40 -7.70 5.13
CA GLU A 64 -8.28 -7.09 4.12
C GLU A 64 -8.57 -5.60 4.36
N ASP A 65 -8.28 -5.05 5.54
CA ASP A 65 -8.34 -3.61 5.81
C ASP A 65 -7.14 -2.92 5.15
N VAL A 66 -7.23 -2.69 3.85
CA VAL A 66 -6.16 -2.06 3.06
C VAL A 66 -5.73 -0.71 3.66
N PRO A 67 -6.62 0.26 3.96
CA PRO A 67 -6.21 1.51 4.61
C PRO A 67 -5.59 1.32 6.01
N GLY A 68 -6.08 0.35 6.79
CA GLY A 68 -5.51 -0.01 8.09
C GLY A 68 -4.08 -0.56 7.96
N MET A 69 -3.88 -1.50 7.04
CA MET A 69 -2.57 -2.09 6.74
C MET A 69 -1.58 -1.06 6.23
N MET A 70 -2.00 -0.16 5.32
CA MET A 70 -1.13 0.92 4.83
C MET A 70 -0.65 1.82 5.99
N ARG A 71 -1.54 2.20 6.92
CA ARG A 71 -1.14 3.01 8.08
C ARG A 71 -0.20 2.24 9.01
N ALA A 72 -0.59 1.04 9.45
CA ALA A 72 0.15 0.30 10.46
C ALA A 72 1.54 -0.15 9.98
N THR A 73 1.67 -0.52 8.70
CA THR A 73 2.99 -0.86 8.14
C THR A 73 3.90 0.37 8.08
N ASN A 74 3.37 1.55 7.71
CA ASN A 74 4.16 2.78 7.67
C ASN A 74 4.58 3.24 9.07
N ASP A 75 3.70 3.13 10.08
CA ASP A 75 4.06 3.40 11.47
C ASP A 75 5.21 2.49 11.93
N TYR A 76 5.12 1.18 11.61
CA TYR A 76 6.19 0.23 11.89
C TYR A 76 7.50 0.60 11.15
N ALA A 77 7.42 0.98 9.88
CA ALA A 77 8.59 1.31 9.07
C ALA A 77 9.36 2.49 9.66
N VAL A 78 8.65 3.59 9.97
CA VAL A 78 9.23 4.78 10.62
C VAL A 78 9.85 4.42 11.96
N GLY A 79 9.15 3.63 12.78
CA GLY A 79 9.66 3.14 14.07
C GLY A 79 10.93 2.27 13.96
N ASN A 80 11.22 1.74 12.77
CA ASN A 80 12.38 0.87 12.50
C ASN A 80 13.44 1.54 11.58
N GLY A 81 13.38 2.86 11.38
CA GLY A 81 14.40 3.61 10.63
C GLY A 81 14.26 3.54 9.10
N TYR A 82 13.07 3.20 8.60
CA TYR A 82 12.70 3.26 7.19
C TYR A 82 11.82 4.48 6.91
N GLU A 83 11.74 4.87 5.65
CA GLU A 83 11.05 6.10 5.24
C GLU A 83 9.55 5.88 5.01
N ALA A 84 9.21 4.71 4.49
CA ALA A 84 7.84 4.26 4.28
C ALA A 84 7.78 2.73 4.13
N SER A 85 6.60 2.19 3.89
CA SER A 85 6.43 0.78 3.55
C SER A 85 5.22 0.49 2.68
N ILE A 86 5.24 -0.70 2.09
CA ILE A 86 4.14 -1.25 1.29
C ILE A 86 3.89 -2.70 1.74
N PRO A 87 2.70 -3.03 2.29
CA PRO A 87 2.30 -4.40 2.53
C PRO A 87 2.08 -5.12 1.20
N ASN A 88 2.61 -6.35 1.06
CA ASN A 88 2.26 -7.20 -0.09
C ASN A 88 0.99 -8.01 0.15
N PHE A 89 0.41 -7.91 1.35
CA PHE A 89 -0.79 -8.60 1.78
C PHE A 89 -0.69 -10.14 1.79
N HIS A 90 0.50 -10.72 1.60
CA HIS A 90 0.70 -12.13 1.90
C HIS A 90 0.83 -12.34 3.41
N GLN A 91 0.36 -13.49 3.88
CA GLN A 91 0.53 -13.91 5.26
C GLN A 91 1.05 -15.34 5.33
N ALA A 92 1.81 -15.61 6.38
CA ALA A 92 2.28 -16.95 6.69
C ALA A 92 2.20 -17.20 8.20
N ASN A 93 2.25 -18.47 8.59
CA ASN A 93 2.45 -18.86 9.99
C ASN A 93 3.49 -19.98 10.02
N HIS A 94 4.67 -19.66 10.54
CA HIS A 94 5.81 -20.56 10.63
C HIS A 94 5.92 -21.27 11.99
N GLY A 95 4.82 -21.32 12.75
CA GLY A 95 4.75 -21.93 14.09
C GLY A 95 4.82 -20.94 15.26
N ASN A 96 5.12 -19.66 15.00
CA ASN A 96 5.25 -18.60 16.01
C ASN A 96 4.21 -17.48 15.87
N GLY A 97 3.08 -17.77 15.22
CA GLY A 97 2.01 -16.81 14.95
C GLY A 97 2.03 -16.30 13.51
N THR A 98 1.00 -15.52 13.18
CA THR A 98 0.81 -14.96 11.84
C THR A 98 1.79 -13.81 11.61
N VAL A 99 2.47 -13.85 10.46
CA VAL A 99 3.29 -12.76 9.95
C VAL A 99 2.70 -12.24 8.65
N TYR A 100 2.95 -10.97 8.35
CA TYR A 100 2.58 -10.32 7.10
C TYR A 100 3.83 -9.87 6.35
N GLY A 101 3.80 -10.06 5.04
CA GLY A 101 4.87 -9.62 4.15
C GLY A 101 4.83 -8.12 3.94
N THR A 102 5.95 -7.47 4.24
CA THR A 102 6.07 -6.01 4.18
C THR A 102 7.37 -5.60 3.53
N PHE A 103 7.28 -4.68 2.58
CA PHE A 103 8.42 -4.03 1.95
C PHE A 103 8.68 -2.70 2.62
N LEU A 104 9.88 -2.50 3.17
CA LEU A 104 10.30 -1.32 3.89
C LEU A 104 11.21 -0.47 3.00
N ILE A 105 10.74 0.72 2.63
CA ILE A 105 11.44 1.62 1.70
C ILE A 105 12.61 2.28 2.43
N LYS A 106 13.80 2.14 1.86
CA LYS A 106 15.04 2.69 2.45
C LYS A 106 15.04 4.20 2.39
N LEU A 107 15.74 4.84 3.32
CA LEU A 107 15.91 6.29 3.39
C LEU A 107 16.38 6.89 2.06
N GLY A 108 15.86 8.07 1.73
CA GLY A 108 16.18 8.82 0.52
C GLY A 108 15.52 8.30 -0.75
N ASN A 109 14.48 7.45 -0.63
CA ASN A 109 13.76 6.90 -1.78
C ASN A 109 12.29 7.33 -1.84
N THR A 110 11.78 8.02 -0.82
CA THR A 110 10.43 8.62 -0.82
C THR A 110 10.38 9.83 0.10
N ASP A 111 9.40 10.71 -0.07
CA ASP A 111 9.16 11.81 0.86
C ASP A 111 7.81 11.63 1.56
N PHE A 112 7.75 11.95 2.85
CA PHE A 112 6.48 12.15 3.54
C PHE A 112 6.18 13.64 3.64
N ILE A 113 5.04 14.05 3.07
CA ILE A 113 4.50 15.38 3.22
C ILE A 113 3.01 15.31 3.55
N ASP A 114 2.57 16.19 4.45
CA ASP A 114 1.15 16.45 4.61
C ASP A 114 0.65 17.33 3.46
N VAL A 115 -0.33 16.83 2.72
CA VAL A 115 -0.99 17.58 1.65
C VAL A 115 -2.43 17.87 2.08
N SER A 116 -2.85 19.12 1.95
CA SER A 116 -4.25 19.48 2.21
C SER A 116 -5.20 18.65 1.34
N ALA A 117 -6.38 18.31 1.87
CA ALA A 117 -7.38 17.55 1.12
C ALA A 117 -7.68 18.22 -0.24
N ALA A 118 -7.85 19.54 -0.25
CA ALA A 118 -8.05 20.32 -1.47
C ALA A 118 -6.88 20.19 -2.48
N GLY A 119 -5.64 20.15 -2.00
CA GLY A 119 -4.45 19.92 -2.83
C GLY A 119 -4.42 18.52 -3.48
N LEU A 120 -5.08 17.53 -2.86
CA LEU A 120 -5.28 16.19 -3.42
C LEU A 120 -6.56 16.06 -4.26
N GLY A 121 -7.32 17.16 -4.44
CA GLY A 121 -8.64 17.10 -5.07
C GLY A 121 -9.69 16.34 -4.24
N VAL A 122 -9.39 16.07 -2.96
CA VAL A 122 -10.30 15.43 -2.01
C VAL A 122 -11.06 16.51 -1.24
N TRP A 123 -12.38 16.39 -1.20
CA TRP A 123 -13.20 17.34 -0.45
C TRP A 123 -13.03 17.16 1.05
N ASP A 124 -12.66 18.24 1.74
CA ASP A 124 -12.66 18.28 3.20
C ASP A 124 -14.10 18.26 3.74
N LYS A 125 -14.54 17.08 4.21
CA LYS A 125 -15.88 16.87 4.76
C LYS A 125 -16.14 17.62 6.07
N THR A 126 -15.11 18.17 6.69
CA THR A 126 -15.21 18.90 7.98
C THR A 126 -15.31 20.42 7.78
N ASN A 127 -15.06 20.91 6.56
CA ASN A 127 -15.06 22.34 6.24
C ASN A 127 -16.23 22.72 5.31
N VAL A 128 -17.44 22.74 5.87
CA VAL A 128 -18.71 23.06 5.18
C VAL A 128 -18.68 24.39 4.40
N PRO A 129 -18.05 25.48 4.90
CA PRO A 129 -17.93 26.72 4.12
C PRO A 129 -17.13 26.58 2.81
N ALA A 130 -16.16 25.67 2.75
CA ALA A 130 -15.42 25.37 1.51
C ALA A 130 -16.28 24.54 0.52
N MET A 131 -17.20 23.71 1.02
CA MET A 131 -18.09 22.89 0.20
C MET A 131 -19.01 23.74 -0.70
N MET A 132 -19.55 24.86 -0.20
CA MET A 132 -20.48 25.69 -0.97
C MET A 132 -19.84 26.55 -2.07
N LYS A 133 -18.50 26.67 -2.10
CA LYS A 133 -17.79 27.49 -3.09
C LYS A 133 -17.35 26.73 -4.35
N SER A 134 -17.39 25.39 -4.34
CA SER A 134 -16.91 24.55 -5.45
C SER A 134 -17.98 24.19 -6.49
N SER A 135 -19.25 24.53 -6.25
CA SER A 135 -20.38 24.21 -7.14
C SER A 135 -20.68 25.29 -8.21
N LYS A 136 -19.65 25.90 -8.81
CA LYS A 136 -19.83 26.83 -9.94
C LYS A 136 -19.13 26.35 -11.19
#